data_AF-A0A0B0D2L5-F1
#
_entry.id   AF-A0A0B0D2L5-F1
#
_cell.length_a   1.000
_cell.length_b   1.000
_cell.length_c   1.000
_cell.angle_alpha   90.00
_cell.angle_beta   90.00
_cell.angle_gamma   90.00
#
_symmetry.space_group_name_H-M   'P 1'
#
loop_
_entity.id
_entity.type
_entity.pdbx_description
1 polymer ?
#
loop_
_entity_poly.entity_id
_entity_poly.type
_entity_poly.pdbx_seq_one_letter_code
_entity_poly.pdbx_strand_id
1 'polypeptide(L)'
;KPYFRSVMAVPMTDHEHFNGIAIVLHKDPYFFSFESFKLIQSLVQHSTLAFANSMLREELEQTIITDYLTKLHSRNYLDECIIKHVQEDQSGHFILFDIDNFKQINDTYGHQKGDDVIRQVARAIQEQLGNLGIAARWGGEELAVYLPFISKKEAYDLADKIRERISIVTIPSVTVSCGLSSWNAPDRPDGKQIVAQADQALYRAKEFGKNRLIVAGAK
;
A
#
# COMPACT_ATOMS: atom_id res chain seq x y z
N LYS A 1 47.22 -7.26 16.24
CA LYS A 1 46.11 -7.84 15.44
C LYS A 1 45.76 -9.20 16.01
N PRO A 2 44.49 -9.54 16.29
CA PRO A 2 44.16 -10.91 16.70
C PRO A 2 44.43 -11.84 15.51
N TYR A 3 45.38 -12.76 15.69
CA TYR A 3 45.64 -13.83 14.74
C TYR A 3 44.65 -14.96 15.03
N PHE A 4 43.72 -15.21 14.10
CA PHE A 4 42.92 -16.43 14.12
C PHE A 4 43.77 -17.58 13.56
N ARG A 5 43.78 -18.72 14.25
CA ARG A 5 44.58 -19.90 13.89
C ARG A 5 43.71 -21.13 13.59
N SER A 6 42.40 -21.00 13.72
CA SER A 6 41.42 -22.01 13.31
C SER A 6 40.20 -21.34 12.67
N VAL A 7 39.62 -22.01 11.68
CA VAL A 7 38.39 -21.60 11.01
C VAL A 7 37.47 -22.80 10.83
N MET A 8 36.17 -22.59 11.04
CA MET A 8 35.10 -23.49 10.64
C MET A 8 34.18 -22.72 9.69
N ALA A 9 33.86 -23.32 8.55
CA ALA A 9 32.94 -22.76 7.57
C ALA A 9 31.79 -23.74 7.36
N VAL A 10 30.56 -23.27 7.56
CA VAL A 10 29.35 -24.06 7.35
C VAL A 10 28.52 -23.38 6.25
N PRO A 11 28.17 -24.08 5.17
CA PRO A 11 27.31 -23.51 4.13
C PRO A 11 25.89 -23.29 4.68
N MET A 12 25.32 -22.15 4.32
CA MET A 12 23.92 -21.82 4.56
C MET A 12 23.14 -22.21 3.30
N THR A 13 22.50 -23.38 3.32
CA THR A 13 21.71 -23.87 2.18
C THR A 13 20.28 -24.19 2.61
N ASP A 14 19.30 -23.76 1.83
CA ASP A 14 17.94 -24.31 1.81
C ASP A 14 17.74 -25.08 0.49
N HIS A 15 16.86 -26.08 0.44
CA HIS A 15 16.38 -26.81 -0.77
C HIS A 15 17.14 -26.61 -2.12
N GLU A 16 18.45 -26.88 -2.14
CA GLU A 16 19.41 -26.68 -3.25
C GLU A 16 19.86 -25.22 -3.59
N HIS A 17 19.37 -24.19 -2.90
CA HIS A 17 19.89 -22.83 -2.99
C HIS A 17 20.99 -22.55 -1.96
N PHE A 18 22.06 -21.88 -2.43
CA PHE A 18 23.16 -21.42 -1.59
C PHE A 18 22.92 -19.97 -1.16
N ASN A 19 22.64 -19.77 0.13
CA ASN A 19 22.34 -18.46 0.72
C ASN A 19 23.59 -17.77 1.30
N GLY A 20 24.68 -18.51 1.51
CA GLY A 20 25.94 -17.97 2.02
C GLY A 20 26.75 -18.98 2.84
N ILE A 21 27.67 -18.46 3.66
CA ILE A 21 28.52 -19.28 4.55
C ILE A 21 28.59 -18.62 5.92
N ALA A 22 28.32 -19.40 6.96
CA ALA A 22 28.61 -19.02 8.34
C ALA A 22 30.07 -19.38 8.66
N ILE A 23 30.87 -18.37 9.03
CA ILE A 23 32.29 -18.53 9.37
C ILE A 23 32.47 -18.33 10.87
N VAL A 24 33.07 -19.32 11.53
CA VAL A 24 33.46 -19.26 12.95
C VAL A 24 34.98 -19.29 13.04
N LEU A 25 35.56 -18.32 13.74
CA LEU A 25 37.01 -18.13 13.86
C LEU A 25 37.46 -18.32 15.31
N HIS A 26 38.63 -18.95 15.51
CA HIS A 26 39.23 -19.11 16.83
C HIS A 26 40.73 -18.77 16.84
N LYS A 27 41.24 -18.28 17.98
CA LYS A 27 42.64 -17.85 18.14
C LYS A 27 43.60 -19.02 18.31
N ASP A 28 43.13 -20.12 18.90
CA ASP A 28 43.93 -21.32 19.11
C ASP A 28 43.91 -22.22 17.86
N PRO A 29 45.03 -22.88 17.52
CA PRO A 29 45.08 -23.86 16.45
C PRO A 29 44.34 -25.15 16.84
N TYR A 30 43.75 -25.86 15.87
CA TYR A 30 43.02 -27.12 16.07
C TYR A 30 41.87 -27.05 17.10
N PHE A 31 41.27 -25.87 17.27
CA PHE A 31 40.28 -25.64 18.33
C PHE A 31 38.94 -26.37 18.09
N PHE A 32 38.53 -26.51 16.82
CA PHE A 32 37.22 -27.04 16.49
C PHE A 32 37.22 -28.57 16.43
N SER A 33 36.39 -29.18 17.27
CA SER A 33 36.12 -30.63 17.22
C SER A 33 35.03 -30.98 16.20
N PHE A 34 34.92 -32.27 15.86
CA PHE A 34 33.85 -32.77 15.01
C PHE A 34 32.45 -32.61 15.64
N GLU A 35 32.33 -32.75 16.97
CA GLU A 35 31.07 -32.52 17.68
C GLU A 35 30.66 -31.03 17.64
N SER A 36 31.64 -30.13 17.84
CA SER A 36 31.42 -28.69 17.67
C SER A 36 31.00 -28.35 16.25
N PHE A 37 31.59 -29.01 15.24
CA PHE A 37 31.17 -28.85 13.85
C PHE A 37 29.72 -29.27 13.63
N LYS A 38 29.31 -30.45 14.12
CA LYS A 38 27.91 -30.91 13.99
C LYS A 38 26.91 -29.98 14.68
N LEU A 39 27.25 -29.48 15.87
CA LEU A 39 26.39 -28.54 16.60
C LEU A 39 26.21 -27.23 15.81
N ILE A 40 27.31 -26.63 15.37
CA ILE A 40 27.27 -25.39 14.58
C ILE A 40 26.55 -25.63 13.25
N GLN A 41 26.80 -26.78 12.60
CA GLN A 41 26.10 -27.15 11.36
C GLN A 41 24.58 -27.18 11.55
N SER A 42 24.10 -27.83 12.62
CA SER A 42 22.67 -27.87 12.94
C SER A 42 22.09 -26.48 13.22
N LEU A 43 22.79 -25.65 14.02
CA LEU A 43 22.35 -24.28 14.32
C LEU A 43 22.28 -23.40 13.08
N VAL A 44 23.29 -23.48 12.21
CA VAL A 44 23.36 -22.72 10.96
C VAL A 44 22.24 -23.16 10.02
N GLN A 45 21.96 -24.46 9.93
CA GLN A 45 20.87 -24.97 9.08
C GLN A 45 19.49 -24.48 9.56
N HIS A 46 19.20 -24.56 10.87
CA HIS A 46 17.95 -24.04 11.43
C HIS A 46 17.83 -22.52 11.25
N SER A 47 18.91 -21.78 11.45
CA SER A 47 18.93 -20.32 11.28
C SER A 47 18.74 -19.90 9.83
N THR A 48 19.34 -20.65 8.89
CA THR A 48 19.19 -20.40 7.44
C THR A 48 17.74 -20.56 7.00
N LEU A 49 17.06 -21.63 7.44
CA LEU A 49 15.64 -21.83 7.14
C LEU A 49 14.75 -20.74 7.74
N ALA A 50 14.99 -20.35 9.00
CA ALA A 50 14.24 -19.28 9.64
C ALA A 50 14.43 -17.93 8.93
N PHE A 51 15.66 -17.63 8.51
CA PHE A 51 15.99 -16.43 7.74
C PHE A 51 15.32 -16.43 6.36
N ALA A 52 15.45 -17.52 5.59
CA ALA A 52 14.81 -17.66 4.28
C ALA A 52 13.28 -17.53 4.37
N ASN A 53 12.66 -18.14 5.39
CA ASN A 53 11.22 -17.98 5.64
C ASN A 53 10.82 -16.54 5.97
N SER A 54 11.64 -15.82 6.75
CA SER A 54 11.37 -14.41 7.06
C SER A 54 11.49 -13.54 5.82
N MET A 55 12.53 -13.74 5.01
CA MET A 55 12.73 -13.02 3.74
C MET A 55 11.59 -13.30 2.75
N LEU A 56 11.21 -14.57 2.58
CA LEU A 56 10.08 -14.94 1.72
C LEU A 56 8.77 -14.34 2.22
N ARG A 57 8.57 -14.29 3.53
CA ARG A 57 7.39 -13.65 4.14
C ARG A 57 7.39 -12.14 3.89
N GLU A 58 8.53 -11.48 4.03
CA GLU A 58 8.68 -10.06 3.73
C GLU A 58 8.44 -9.79 2.23
N GLU A 59 8.98 -10.63 1.34
CA GLU A 59 8.71 -10.55 -0.10
C GLU A 59 7.23 -10.79 -0.43
N LEU A 60 6.57 -11.75 0.24
CA LEU A 60 5.13 -11.97 0.09
C LEU A 60 4.33 -10.76 0.59
N GLU A 61 4.72 -10.17 1.72
CA GLU A 61 4.11 -8.94 2.25
C GLU A 61 4.32 -7.77 1.26
N GLN A 62 5.51 -7.64 0.65
CA GLN A 62 5.77 -6.66 -0.42
C GLN A 62 5.08 -7.00 -1.75
N THR A 63 4.73 -8.25 -2.02
CA THR A 63 4.01 -8.64 -3.25
C THR A 63 2.56 -8.15 -3.24
N ILE A 64 2.03 -7.73 -2.08
CA ILE A 64 0.68 -7.14 -1.95
C ILE A 64 0.73 -5.61 -2.05
N ILE A 65 1.67 -5.04 -2.80
CA ILE A 65 1.70 -3.58 -3.07
C ILE A 65 0.62 -3.17 -4.07
N THR A 66 0.17 -4.07 -4.94
CA THR A 66 -0.71 -3.74 -6.08
C THR A 66 -1.97 -4.61 -6.08
N ASP A 67 -3.12 -3.99 -6.27
CA ASP A 67 -4.39 -4.69 -6.46
C ASP A 67 -4.45 -5.34 -7.85
N TYR A 68 -4.78 -6.62 -7.89
CA TYR A 68 -4.75 -7.41 -9.12
C TYR A 68 -5.76 -6.94 -10.17
N LEU A 69 -6.93 -6.43 -9.73
CA LEU A 69 -8.04 -6.05 -10.60
C LEU A 69 -7.76 -4.73 -11.30
N THR A 70 -7.34 -3.74 -10.52
CA THR A 70 -7.23 -2.33 -10.93
C THR A 70 -5.82 -1.90 -11.30
N LYS A 71 -4.80 -2.66 -10.89
CA LYS A 71 -3.38 -2.30 -10.98
C LYS A 71 -3.01 -1.02 -10.21
N LEU A 72 -3.91 -0.52 -9.36
CA LEU A 72 -3.58 0.51 -8.37
C LEU A 72 -2.82 -0.12 -7.21
N HIS A 73 -2.29 0.72 -6.32
CA HIS A 73 -1.74 0.23 -5.08
C HIS A 73 -2.82 -0.43 -4.20
N SER A 74 -2.40 -1.29 -3.28
CA SER A 74 -3.27 -1.83 -2.26
C SER A 74 -3.55 -0.78 -1.18
N ARG A 75 -4.64 -0.98 -0.45
CA ARG A 75 -4.95 -0.17 0.74
C ARG A 75 -3.78 -0.12 1.72
N ASN A 76 -3.17 -1.26 2.03
CA ASN A 76 -2.08 -1.35 3.01
C ASN A 76 -0.89 -0.46 2.60
N TYR A 77 -0.53 -0.49 1.31
CA TYR A 77 0.54 0.36 0.79
C TYR A 77 0.21 1.85 0.95
N LEU A 78 -1.03 2.25 0.66
CA LEU A 78 -1.43 3.65 0.82
C LEU A 78 -1.47 4.07 2.30
N ASP A 79 -1.93 3.20 3.21
CA ASP A 79 -1.91 3.42 4.65
C ASP A 79 -0.48 3.71 5.15
N GLU A 80 0.51 2.91 4.73
CA GLU A 80 1.92 3.11 5.04
C GLU A 80 2.47 4.43 4.48
N CYS A 81 2.13 4.74 3.23
CA CYS A 81 2.52 6.01 2.60
C CYS A 81 1.95 7.22 3.35
N ILE A 82 0.68 7.17 3.77
CA ILE A 82 0.06 8.26 4.54
C ILE A 82 0.83 8.49 5.84
N ILE A 83 1.13 7.43 6.60
CA ILE A 83 1.87 7.53 7.87
C ILE A 83 3.23 8.20 7.64
N LYS A 84 3.95 7.78 6.59
CA LYS A 84 5.25 8.35 6.23
C LYS A 84 5.13 9.83 5.86
N HIS A 85 4.25 10.18 4.93
CA HIS A 85 4.09 11.55 4.46
C HIS A 85 3.58 12.51 5.54
N VAL A 86 2.73 12.04 6.46
CA VAL A 86 2.31 12.83 7.63
C VAL A 86 3.47 13.21 8.54
N GLN A 87 4.49 12.35 8.64
CA GLN A 87 5.69 12.63 9.45
C GLN A 87 6.69 13.53 8.72
N GLU A 88 6.83 13.37 7.40
CA GLU A 88 7.88 14.02 6.61
C GLU A 88 7.45 15.35 5.99
N ASP A 89 6.19 15.48 5.56
CA ASP A 89 5.74 16.61 4.74
C ASP A 89 5.12 17.75 5.57
N GLN A 90 4.80 18.85 4.88
CA GLN A 90 4.17 20.04 5.48
C GLN A 90 2.65 20.07 5.29
N SER A 91 2.11 19.33 4.34
CA SER A 91 0.69 19.22 4.07
C SER A 91 0.40 17.95 3.28
N GLY A 92 -0.84 17.48 3.38
CA GLY A 92 -1.31 16.36 2.60
C GLY A 92 -2.82 16.33 2.48
N HIS A 93 -3.29 15.66 1.43
CA HIS A 93 -4.70 15.54 1.12
C HIS A 93 -5.03 14.10 0.82
N PHE A 94 -6.13 13.61 1.38
CA PHE A 94 -6.62 12.26 1.13
C PHE A 94 -8.03 12.36 0.57
N ILE A 95 -8.25 11.70 -0.56
CA ILE A 95 -9.53 11.65 -1.24
C ILE A 95 -10.00 10.20 -1.26
N LEU A 96 -11.20 9.95 -0.75
CA LEU A 96 -11.87 8.68 -0.85
C LEU A 96 -13.01 8.78 -1.86
N PHE A 97 -13.03 7.87 -2.82
CA PHE A 97 -14.03 7.73 -3.87
C PHE A 97 -14.82 6.45 -3.65
N ASP A 98 -16.13 6.51 -3.88
CA ASP A 98 -17.02 5.35 -3.88
C ASP A 98 -17.96 5.41 -5.07
N ILE A 99 -18.10 4.26 -5.76
CA ILE A 99 -18.94 4.14 -6.96
C ILE A 99 -20.41 4.12 -6.55
N ASP A 100 -21.15 5.14 -6.98
CA ASP A 100 -22.54 5.29 -6.62
C ASP A 100 -23.40 4.16 -7.20
N ASN A 101 -24.21 3.53 -6.34
CA ASN A 101 -25.13 2.46 -6.71
C ASN A 101 -24.43 1.23 -7.32
N PHE A 102 -23.18 0.94 -6.94
CA PHE A 102 -22.43 -0.19 -7.52
C PHE A 102 -23.14 -1.54 -7.40
N LYS A 103 -23.83 -1.79 -6.28
CA LYS A 103 -24.67 -2.98 -6.12
C LYS A 103 -25.72 -3.11 -7.24
N GLN A 104 -26.37 -2.02 -7.63
CA GLN A 104 -27.37 -2.02 -8.71
C GLN A 104 -26.73 -2.37 -10.06
N ILE A 105 -25.49 -1.93 -10.31
CA ILE A 105 -24.72 -2.32 -11.50
C ILE A 105 -24.46 -3.82 -11.51
N ASN A 106 -24.03 -4.39 -10.38
CA ASN A 106 -23.83 -5.83 -10.25
C ASN A 106 -25.13 -6.61 -10.44
N ASP A 107 -26.23 -6.16 -9.83
CA ASP A 107 -27.52 -6.82 -9.91
C ASP A 107 -28.10 -6.77 -11.35
N THR A 108 -27.80 -5.70 -12.10
CA THR A 108 -28.32 -5.51 -13.47
C THR A 108 -27.46 -6.18 -14.54
N TYR A 109 -26.13 -6.12 -14.40
CA TYR A 109 -25.19 -6.52 -15.46
C TYR A 109 -24.27 -7.69 -15.07
N GLY A 110 -24.34 -8.15 -13.83
CA GLY A 110 -23.46 -9.19 -13.28
C GLY A 110 -22.10 -8.67 -12.81
N HIS A 111 -21.46 -9.45 -11.93
CA HIS A 111 -20.19 -9.08 -11.29
C HIS A 111 -19.03 -8.83 -12.26
N GLN A 112 -18.98 -9.54 -13.40
CA GLN A 112 -17.94 -9.30 -14.40
C GLN A 112 -18.01 -7.87 -14.96
N LYS A 113 -19.22 -7.34 -15.16
CA LYS A 113 -19.39 -5.96 -15.62
C LYS A 113 -19.08 -4.97 -14.49
N GLY A 114 -19.41 -5.30 -13.24
CA GLY A 114 -18.97 -4.51 -12.08
C GLY A 114 -17.45 -4.38 -12.00
N ASP A 115 -16.73 -5.50 -12.17
CA ASP A 115 -15.26 -5.51 -12.21
C ASP A 115 -14.71 -4.64 -13.35
N ASP A 116 -15.33 -4.69 -14.55
CA ASP A 116 -14.97 -3.81 -15.66
C ASP A 116 -15.18 -2.33 -15.33
N VAL A 117 -16.25 -1.98 -14.61
CA VAL A 117 -16.51 -0.61 -14.17
C VAL A 117 -15.43 -0.17 -13.16
N ILE A 118 -15.07 -1.01 -12.20
CA ILE A 118 -13.99 -0.70 -11.24
C ILE A 118 -12.66 -0.44 -11.99
N ARG A 119 -12.33 -1.26 -13.00
CA ARG A 119 -11.13 -1.05 -13.84
C ARG A 119 -11.17 0.29 -14.57
N GLN A 120 -12.32 0.67 -15.12
CA GLN A 120 -12.49 1.94 -15.84
C GLN A 120 -12.35 3.14 -14.90
N VAL A 121 -12.93 3.06 -13.70
CA VAL A 121 -12.81 4.09 -12.65
C VAL A 121 -11.35 4.23 -12.21
N ALA A 122 -10.67 3.12 -11.91
CA ALA A 122 -9.25 3.12 -11.55
C ALA A 122 -8.36 3.77 -12.61
N ARG A 123 -8.60 3.43 -13.88
CA ARG A 123 -7.88 4.02 -15.02
C ARG A 123 -8.15 5.52 -15.13
N ALA A 124 -9.40 5.96 -14.96
CA ALA A 124 -9.76 7.38 -14.98
C ALA A 124 -9.04 8.15 -13.86
N ILE A 125 -8.92 7.58 -12.67
CA ILE A 125 -8.15 8.15 -11.56
C ILE A 125 -6.68 8.27 -11.94
N GLN A 126 -6.04 7.19 -12.41
CA GLN A 126 -4.61 7.21 -12.79
C GLN A 126 -4.31 8.23 -13.88
N GLU A 127 -5.13 8.30 -14.93
CA GLU A 127 -4.94 9.22 -16.05
C GLU A 127 -5.00 10.70 -15.62
N GLN A 128 -5.85 11.04 -14.64
CA GLN A 128 -5.93 12.41 -14.12
C GLN A 128 -4.88 12.70 -13.04
N LEU A 129 -4.54 11.71 -12.22
CA LEU A 129 -3.58 11.83 -11.13
C LEU A 129 -2.15 12.06 -11.64
N GLY A 130 -1.73 11.31 -12.66
CA GLY A 130 -0.34 11.35 -13.15
C GLY A 130 0.66 11.09 -12.02
N ASN A 131 1.64 11.97 -11.87
CA ASN A 131 2.69 11.88 -10.85
C ASN A 131 2.41 12.74 -9.60
N LEU A 132 1.20 13.30 -9.47
CA LEU A 132 0.86 14.22 -8.36
C LEU A 132 0.63 13.50 -7.04
N GLY A 133 0.45 12.18 -7.04
CA GLY A 133 0.18 11.43 -5.83
C GLY A 133 0.06 9.94 -6.05
N ILE A 134 -0.52 9.27 -5.07
CA ILE A 134 -0.58 7.81 -4.96
C ILE A 134 -2.05 7.39 -5.00
N ALA A 135 -2.42 6.51 -5.94
CA ALA A 135 -3.76 5.93 -6.02
C ALA A 135 -3.76 4.48 -5.55
N ALA A 136 -4.79 4.10 -4.80
CA ALA A 136 -5.00 2.74 -4.32
C ALA A 136 -6.45 2.29 -4.45
N ARG A 137 -6.64 0.97 -4.53
CA ARG A 137 -7.94 0.35 -4.28
C ARG A 137 -8.12 0.23 -2.76
N TRP A 138 -9.10 0.96 -2.23
CA TRP A 138 -9.33 1.07 -0.80
C TRP A 138 -10.25 -0.04 -0.27
N GLY A 139 -11.25 -0.41 -1.08
CA GLY A 139 -12.25 -1.41 -0.73
C GLY A 139 -12.77 -2.14 -1.97
N GLY A 140 -13.95 -2.77 -1.85
CA GLY A 140 -14.58 -3.50 -2.96
C GLY A 140 -14.86 -2.59 -4.16
N GLU A 141 -15.55 -1.48 -3.90
CA GLU A 141 -15.94 -0.44 -4.87
C GLU A 141 -15.36 0.94 -4.53
N GLU A 142 -14.47 1.00 -3.53
CA GLU A 142 -13.85 2.21 -3.03
C GLU A 142 -12.42 2.36 -3.55
N LEU A 143 -12.07 3.57 -3.96
CA LEU A 143 -10.74 3.92 -4.44
C LEU A 143 -10.26 5.15 -3.66
N ALA A 144 -8.96 5.26 -3.42
CA ALA A 144 -8.40 6.34 -2.65
C ALA A 144 -7.20 6.96 -3.36
N VAL A 145 -6.99 8.25 -3.11
CA VAL A 145 -5.84 9.01 -3.60
C VAL A 145 -5.24 9.81 -2.46
N TYR A 146 -3.92 9.74 -2.31
CA TYR A 146 -3.15 10.62 -1.46
C TYR A 146 -2.32 11.61 -2.29
N LEU A 147 -2.43 12.90 -1.99
CA LEU A 147 -1.78 14.00 -2.71
C LEU A 147 -0.89 14.78 -1.73
N PRO A 148 0.44 14.58 -1.78
CA PRO A 148 1.38 15.44 -1.08
C PRO A 148 1.70 16.70 -1.92
N PHE A 149 2.21 17.74 -1.26
CA PHE A 149 2.84 18.92 -1.89
C PHE A 149 1.97 19.84 -2.76
N ILE A 150 0.66 19.61 -2.87
CA ILE A 150 -0.26 20.53 -3.55
C ILE A 150 -1.11 21.29 -2.55
N SER A 151 -1.78 22.35 -3.00
CA SER A 151 -2.74 23.10 -2.18
C SER A 151 -4.08 22.37 -2.06
N LYS A 152 -4.83 22.69 -1.00
CA LYS A 152 -6.19 22.18 -0.78
C LYS A 152 -7.12 22.48 -1.97
N LYS A 153 -6.94 23.63 -2.63
CA LYS A 153 -7.73 24.00 -3.81
C LYS A 153 -7.39 23.11 -5.01
N GLU A 154 -6.10 22.88 -5.27
CA GLU A 154 -5.68 21.97 -6.35
C GLU A 154 -6.15 20.54 -6.10
N ALA A 155 -6.12 20.08 -4.84
CA ALA A 155 -6.66 18.77 -4.47
C ALA A 155 -8.17 18.67 -4.73
N TYR A 156 -8.93 19.71 -4.40
CA TYR A 156 -10.36 19.79 -4.69
C TYR A 156 -10.61 19.77 -6.21
N ASP A 157 -9.95 20.64 -6.96
CA ASP A 157 -10.12 20.77 -8.41
C ASP A 157 -9.77 19.45 -9.13
N LEU A 158 -8.71 18.77 -8.68
CA LEU A 158 -8.33 17.45 -9.20
C LEU A 158 -9.37 16.37 -8.87
N ALA A 159 -9.85 16.32 -7.63
CA ALA A 159 -10.86 15.35 -7.20
C ALA A 159 -12.18 15.54 -7.97
N ASP A 160 -12.61 16.78 -8.18
CA ASP A 160 -13.83 17.09 -8.92
C ASP A 160 -13.68 16.77 -10.41
N LYS A 161 -12.53 17.09 -11.00
CA LYS A 161 -12.21 16.70 -12.38
C LYS A 161 -12.20 15.18 -12.58
N ILE A 162 -11.67 14.41 -11.63
CA ILE A 162 -11.73 12.95 -11.64
C ILE A 162 -13.18 12.48 -11.62
N ARG A 163 -14.01 13.02 -10.70
CA ARG A 163 -15.43 12.68 -10.57
C ARG A 163 -16.18 12.90 -11.90
N GLU A 164 -16.01 14.07 -12.52
CA GLU A 164 -16.64 14.38 -13.81
C GLU A 164 -16.15 13.43 -14.91
N ARG A 165 -14.84 13.20 -15.00
CA ARG A 165 -14.25 12.31 -15.99
C ARG A 165 -14.83 10.89 -15.91
N ILE A 166 -15.00 10.35 -14.71
CA ILE A 166 -15.53 8.99 -14.49
C ILE A 166 -16.91 8.84 -15.13
N SER A 167 -17.80 9.82 -14.95
CA SER A 167 -19.15 9.79 -15.54
C SER A 167 -19.18 9.75 -17.06
N ILE A 168 -18.12 10.26 -17.70
CA ILE A 168 -17.99 10.35 -19.16
C ILE A 168 -17.38 9.07 -19.75
N VAL A 169 -16.37 8.50 -19.08
CA VAL A 169 -15.55 7.41 -19.67
C VAL A 169 -16.00 6.01 -19.31
N THR A 170 -16.90 5.85 -18.33
CA THR A 170 -17.36 4.55 -17.87
C THR A 170 -18.53 4.02 -18.70
N ILE A 171 -18.52 2.70 -18.95
CA ILE A 171 -19.59 1.97 -19.64
C ILE A 171 -19.92 0.70 -18.82
N PRO A 172 -21.13 0.59 -18.23
CA PRO A 172 -22.18 1.62 -18.16
C PRO A 172 -21.69 2.89 -17.42
N SER A 173 -22.31 4.02 -17.72
CA SER A 173 -21.97 5.29 -17.07
C SER A 173 -22.30 5.20 -15.57
N VAL A 174 -21.31 5.51 -14.74
CA VAL A 174 -21.44 5.57 -13.28
C VAL A 174 -20.96 6.92 -12.76
N THR A 175 -21.48 7.31 -11.61
CA THR A 175 -20.99 8.46 -10.86
C THR A 175 -20.22 7.98 -9.64
N VAL A 176 -19.39 8.86 -9.08
CA VAL A 176 -18.74 8.62 -7.79
C VAL A 176 -19.07 9.73 -6.82
N SER A 177 -19.22 9.36 -5.56
CA SER A 177 -19.20 10.29 -4.44
C SER A 177 -17.79 10.35 -3.87
N CYS A 178 -17.37 11.53 -3.42
CA CYS A 178 -16.00 11.77 -2.98
C CYS A 178 -15.98 12.48 -1.62
N GLY A 179 -15.10 12.03 -0.72
CA GLY A 179 -14.75 12.72 0.51
C GLY A 179 -13.29 13.16 0.49
N LEU A 180 -13.02 14.45 0.67
CA LEU A 180 -11.67 15.01 0.74
C LEU A 180 -11.35 15.46 2.17
N SER A 181 -10.30 14.93 2.77
CA SER A 181 -9.69 15.46 3.98
C SER A 181 -8.35 16.12 3.66
N SER A 182 -7.96 17.08 4.50
CA SER A 182 -6.75 17.87 4.30
C SER A 182 -6.15 18.20 5.64
N TRP A 183 -4.82 18.18 5.70
CA TRP A 183 -4.08 18.58 6.88
C TRP A 183 -2.87 19.43 6.50
N ASN A 184 -2.37 20.20 7.46
CA ASN A 184 -1.21 21.05 7.32
C ASN A 184 -0.46 21.15 8.65
N ALA A 185 0.87 21.17 8.60
CA ALA A 185 1.69 21.44 9.77
C ALA A 185 1.40 22.86 10.33
N PRO A 186 1.49 23.07 11.66
CA PRO A 186 1.94 22.11 12.68
C PRO A 186 0.84 21.14 13.17
N ASP A 187 -0.42 21.30 12.76
CA ASP A 187 -1.54 20.45 13.18
C ASP A 187 -1.56 19.14 12.39
N ARG A 188 -0.63 18.23 12.75
CA ARG A 188 -0.45 16.92 12.11
C ARG A 188 -1.42 15.91 12.75
N PRO A 189 -2.46 15.46 12.04
CA PRO A 189 -3.33 14.39 12.52
C PRO A 189 -2.63 13.03 12.42
N ASP A 190 -3.15 12.02 13.14
CA ASP A 190 -2.81 10.62 12.86
C ASP A 190 -3.35 10.22 11.48
N GLY A 191 -2.68 9.29 10.78
CA GLY A 191 -3.12 8.79 9.47
C GLY A 191 -4.56 8.28 9.50
N LYS A 192 -4.96 7.62 10.60
CA LYS A 192 -6.34 7.16 10.80
C LYS A 192 -7.36 8.29 10.89
N GLN A 193 -6.98 9.43 11.46
CA GLN A 193 -7.87 10.60 11.55
C GLN A 193 -8.11 11.22 10.17
N ILE A 194 -7.08 11.28 9.32
CA ILE A 194 -7.20 11.76 7.92
C ILE A 194 -8.22 10.91 7.16
N VAL A 195 -8.10 9.58 7.27
CA VAL A 195 -9.03 8.63 6.64
C VAL A 195 -10.44 8.81 7.18
N ALA A 196 -10.61 8.85 8.51
CA ALA A 196 -11.93 8.99 9.13
C ALA A 196 -12.65 10.29 8.74
N GLN A 197 -11.91 11.39 8.58
CA GLN A 197 -12.45 12.65 8.11
C GLN A 197 -12.93 12.59 6.67
N ALA A 198 -12.19 11.92 5.79
CA ALA A 198 -12.60 11.72 4.40
C ALA A 198 -13.81 10.78 4.31
N ASP A 199 -13.85 9.72 5.10
CA ASP A 199 -14.99 8.81 5.18
C ASP A 199 -16.27 9.54 5.62
N GLN A 200 -16.19 10.38 6.66
CA GLN A 200 -17.32 11.21 7.08
C GLN A 200 -17.77 12.18 5.98
N ALA A 201 -16.84 12.77 5.24
CA ALA A 201 -17.16 13.66 4.12
C ALA A 201 -17.83 12.89 2.97
N LEU A 202 -17.33 11.69 2.65
CA LEU A 202 -17.92 10.80 1.65
C LEU A 202 -19.34 10.37 2.04
N TYR A 203 -19.54 10.03 3.32
CA TYR A 203 -20.86 9.69 3.84
C TYR A 203 -21.86 10.83 3.61
N ARG A 204 -21.48 12.07 3.97
CA ARG A 204 -22.30 13.26 3.68
C ARG A 204 -22.54 13.44 2.17
N ALA A 205 -21.55 13.15 1.33
CA ALA A 205 -21.70 13.27 -0.13
C ALA A 205 -22.82 12.34 -0.63
N LYS A 206 -22.87 11.11 -0.09
CA LYS A 206 -23.94 10.15 -0.38
C LYS A 206 -25.30 10.62 0.16
N GLU A 207 -25.36 11.16 1.38
CA GLU A 207 -26.61 11.68 1.97
C GLU A 207 -27.20 12.87 1.19
N PHE A 208 -26.34 13.77 0.69
CA PHE A 208 -26.81 14.94 -0.03
C PHE A 208 -27.19 14.67 -1.49
N GLY A 209 -27.25 13.41 -1.92
CA GLY A 209 -27.74 13.02 -3.24
C GLY A 209 -26.66 12.52 -4.20
N LYS A 210 -25.51 12.07 -3.68
CA LYS A 210 -24.44 11.41 -4.45
C LYS A 210 -23.80 12.31 -5.53
N ASN A 211 -22.94 11.74 -6.38
CA ASN A 211 -22.25 12.41 -7.49
C ASN A 211 -21.65 13.78 -7.11
N ARG A 212 -20.96 13.84 -5.97
CA ARG A 212 -20.38 15.09 -5.46
C ARG A 212 -19.16 14.86 -4.61
N LEU A 213 -18.38 15.92 -4.51
CA LEU A 213 -17.26 16.03 -3.62
C LEU A 213 -17.65 16.84 -2.38
N ILE A 214 -17.36 16.31 -1.19
CA ILE A 214 -17.47 17.05 0.07
C ILE A 214 -16.10 17.10 0.73
N VAL A 215 -15.78 18.26 1.29
CA VAL A 215 -14.54 18.49 2.02
C VAL A 215 -14.79 18.36 3.52
N ALA A 216 -13.97 17.60 4.22
CA ALA A 216 -14.03 17.49 5.67
C ALA A 216 -13.91 18.86 6.33
N GLY A 217 -14.76 19.10 7.33
CA GLY A 217 -14.84 20.39 8.02
C GLY A 217 -15.56 21.51 7.24
N ALA A 218 -16.03 21.27 6.01
CA ALA A 218 -16.97 22.19 5.37
C ALA A 218 -18.31 22.16 6.11
N LYS A 219 -18.77 23.34 6.53
CA LYS A 219 -20.11 23.56 7.07
C LYS A 219 -21.10 23.80 5.93
#